data_AF-A0A2U3E4P9-F1
#
_entry.id   AF-A0A2U3E4P9-F1
#
_cell.length_a   1.000
_cell.length_b   1.000
_cell.length_c   1.000
_cell.angle_alpha   90.00
_cell.angle_beta   90.00
_cell.angle_gamma   90.00
#
_symmetry.space_group_name_H-M   'P 1'
#
loop_
_entity.id
_entity.type
_entity.pdbx_description
1 polymer ?
#
loop_
_entity_poly.entity_id
_entity_poly.type
_entity_poly.pdbx_seq_one_letter_code
_entity_poly.pdbx_strand_id
1 'polypeptide(L)'
;MQARNPKGILIAVLGIAPLGLFAQDPYAITGVSVSDPENGVPLRRNINELQAAGGAQWDLYIRSLLEMQQDNYTDPLSYFQIKGTGLSCLTLGTGLIRNQGIHGRPFVEWNATGGQQTTGWAGYCPHGEELFISWHRPYVILFEQVLVSHARRLAQSYPQGLREVYVQAANELRSPFWDWAASSVVPPASVPAKVTINVPNGDDVQEEEVDNPLYSYKIPQQVLDGQYGTFDPDNRPRTIRCPPPQTYPDSANDLLGQRPYRQWVYDAFTRATNFTDFATTSSTIVSLELIHNGIHWDAACGQQFLSPDLSAFDPLFMLHHSNVDRLWSYWQALKPDQDIFQDTYSGQSRFASPAGKVISSKSALEPFFGAERVQHTTESVRSIRGFGYSYEGLEYWSKSAEQMRQDTTRLINRLYSTQPAPVDRRQESEAKSRYFAQISVDREDIPKPCQIKLFHDDKEIAGVVVMGQPAVGKMSAGLPLDRFMQTSKMSTMDHDEVTRSIASSLNVKIVKASSLNTLPAKWQLTSFSSEAGR
;
A
#
# COMPACT_ATOMS: atom_id res chain seq x y z
N MET A 1 77.47 52.52 3.62
CA MET A 1 76.03 52.82 3.54
C MET A 1 75.26 51.54 3.76
N GLN A 2 74.40 51.46 4.79
CA GLN A 2 73.38 50.40 4.92
C GLN A 2 72.27 50.97 5.80
N ALA A 3 71.07 51.09 5.25
CA ALA A 3 69.90 51.67 5.91
C ALA A 3 68.80 50.62 6.06
N ARG A 4 67.97 50.82 7.09
CA ARG A 4 66.89 49.90 7.51
C ARG A 4 65.75 49.89 6.50
N ASN A 5 64.99 48.79 6.47
CA ASN A 5 63.76 48.66 5.68
C ASN A 5 62.60 48.15 6.57
N PRO A 6 61.47 48.86 6.70
CA PRO A 6 60.30 48.40 7.45
C PRO A 6 59.05 48.14 6.59
N LYS A 7 58.41 47.00 6.87
CA LYS A 7 56.96 46.67 6.77
C LYS A 7 56.09 47.33 5.68
N GLY A 8 55.59 46.51 4.76
CA GLY A 8 54.32 46.72 4.04
C GLY A 8 53.43 45.49 4.16
N ILE A 9 52.17 45.67 4.54
CA ILE A 9 51.15 44.59 4.61
C ILE A 9 50.44 44.53 3.26
N LEU A 10 50.46 43.37 2.59
CA LEU A 10 49.70 43.16 1.36
C LEU A 10 48.37 42.47 1.69
N ILE A 11 47.25 43.14 1.39
CA ILE A 11 45.91 42.56 1.53
C ILE A 11 45.63 41.72 0.29
N ALA A 12 45.58 40.39 0.45
CA ALA A 12 45.13 39.49 -0.59
C ALA A 12 43.60 39.37 -0.54
N VAL A 13 42.91 40.00 -1.49
CA VAL A 13 41.47 39.81 -1.69
C VAL A 13 41.26 38.46 -2.36
N LEU A 14 40.93 37.44 -1.56
CA LEU A 14 40.43 36.16 -2.08
C LEU A 14 39.01 36.37 -2.60
N GLY A 15 38.85 36.30 -3.92
CA GLY A 15 37.55 36.42 -4.56
C GLY A 15 36.62 35.29 -4.14
N ILE A 16 35.44 35.65 -3.62
CA ILE A 16 34.37 34.70 -3.32
C ILE A 16 33.82 34.21 -4.66
N ALA A 17 34.08 32.94 -4.99
CA ALA A 17 33.35 32.28 -6.08
C ALA A 17 31.86 32.24 -5.73
N PRO A 18 30.94 32.56 -6.67
CA PRO A 18 29.52 32.49 -6.39
C PRO A 18 29.13 31.05 -6.06
N LEU A 19 28.55 30.84 -4.87
CA LEU A 19 27.96 29.57 -4.48
C LEU A 19 26.80 29.26 -5.43
N GLY A 20 27.06 28.43 -6.43
CA GLY A 20 26.02 27.89 -7.30
C GLY A 20 24.98 27.14 -6.49
N LEU A 21 23.71 27.44 -6.75
CA LEU A 21 22.57 26.71 -6.21
C LEU A 21 22.51 25.30 -6.83
N PHE A 22 23.32 24.38 -6.30
CA PHE A 22 23.16 22.96 -6.57
C PHE A 22 21.91 22.47 -5.84
N ALA A 23 20.83 22.24 -6.59
CA ALA A 23 19.77 21.35 -6.14
C ALA A 23 20.39 19.96 -5.90
N GLN A 24 20.11 19.33 -4.76
CA GLN A 24 20.53 17.95 -4.54
C GLN A 24 19.95 17.06 -5.64
N ASP A 25 20.75 16.10 -6.11
CA ASP A 25 20.27 15.10 -7.06
C ASP A 25 19.16 14.24 -6.42
N PRO A 26 18.11 13.90 -7.19
CA PRO A 26 17.08 12.98 -6.73
C PRO A 26 17.65 11.68 -6.18
N TYR A 27 17.17 11.26 -5.02
CA TYR A 27 17.34 9.91 -4.52
C TYR A 27 16.72 8.93 -5.52
N ALA A 28 17.53 7.96 -5.97
CA ALA A 28 17.13 6.98 -6.97
C ALA A 28 16.47 5.75 -6.33
N ILE A 29 15.29 5.37 -6.82
CA ILE A 29 14.54 4.18 -6.42
C ILE A 29 14.92 3.03 -7.35
N THR A 30 16.09 2.43 -7.14
CA THR A 30 16.57 1.30 -7.94
C THR A 30 16.18 -0.07 -7.36
N GLY A 31 15.66 -0.09 -6.14
CA GLY A 31 15.49 -1.31 -5.36
C GLY A 31 16.79 -1.81 -4.75
N VAL A 32 16.70 -2.94 -4.05
CA VAL A 32 17.82 -3.48 -3.27
C VAL A 32 18.79 -4.19 -4.20
N SER A 33 19.99 -3.65 -4.39
CA SER A 33 21.04 -4.30 -5.18
C SER A 33 21.35 -5.70 -4.64
N VAL A 34 21.26 -6.70 -5.52
CA VAL A 34 21.65 -8.09 -5.30
C VAL A 34 22.99 -8.32 -6.01
N SER A 35 23.92 -9.03 -5.36
CA SER A 35 25.27 -9.26 -5.91
C SER A 35 25.30 -10.21 -7.09
N ASP A 36 24.36 -11.14 -7.16
CA ASP A 36 24.24 -12.16 -8.21
C ASP A 36 22.76 -12.42 -8.56
N PRO A 37 22.12 -11.47 -9.28
CA PRO A 37 20.68 -11.54 -9.58
C PRO A 37 20.33 -12.64 -10.59
N GLU A 38 21.30 -13.19 -11.31
CA GLU A 38 21.13 -14.29 -12.26
C GLU A 38 21.01 -15.64 -11.54
N ASN A 39 21.70 -15.83 -10.41
CA ASN A 39 21.55 -17.04 -9.58
C ASN A 39 20.42 -16.93 -8.54
N GLY A 40 19.92 -15.72 -8.27
CA GLY A 40 18.60 -15.52 -7.67
C GLY A 40 18.39 -14.16 -7.02
N VAL A 41 17.12 -13.80 -6.76
CA VAL A 41 16.78 -12.63 -5.93
C VAL A 41 15.93 -13.04 -4.71
N PRO A 42 16.14 -12.41 -3.54
CA PRO A 42 15.35 -12.69 -2.35
C PRO A 42 13.85 -12.44 -2.53
N LEU A 43 13.04 -13.28 -1.91
CA LEU A 43 11.59 -13.17 -1.96
C LEU A 43 11.07 -12.23 -0.87
N ARG A 44 10.08 -11.40 -1.18
CA ARG A 44 9.22 -10.80 -0.14
C ARG A 44 8.43 -11.93 0.51
N ARG A 45 8.56 -12.08 1.83
CA ARG A 45 7.95 -13.15 2.64
C ARG A 45 6.63 -12.69 3.27
N ASN A 46 5.77 -13.63 3.63
CA ASN A 46 4.61 -13.31 4.46
C ASN A 46 5.10 -12.86 5.84
N ILE A 47 4.57 -11.75 6.38
CA ILE A 47 4.96 -11.22 7.69
C ILE A 47 4.80 -12.25 8.82
N ASN A 48 3.78 -13.11 8.75
CA ASN A 48 3.53 -14.13 9.77
C ASN A 48 4.58 -15.25 9.72
N GLU A 49 5.05 -15.62 8.52
CA GLU A 49 6.13 -16.60 8.33
C GLU A 49 7.50 -16.02 8.70
N LEU A 50 7.72 -14.72 8.45
CA LEU A 50 8.92 -14.01 8.86
C LEU A 50 9.01 -13.93 10.38
N GLN A 51 7.91 -13.54 11.05
CA GLN A 51 7.81 -13.52 12.51
C GLN A 51 8.01 -14.93 13.11
N ALA A 52 7.32 -15.95 12.58
CA ALA A 52 7.39 -17.31 13.12
C ALA A 52 8.77 -17.98 12.91
N ALA A 53 9.52 -17.57 11.88
CA ALA A 53 10.89 -18.03 11.67
C ALA A 53 11.89 -17.37 12.66
N GLY A 54 11.62 -16.14 13.10
CA GLY A 54 12.45 -15.41 14.06
C GLY A 54 13.89 -15.20 13.57
N GLY A 55 14.81 -15.13 14.54
CA GLY A 55 16.25 -15.01 14.32
C GLY A 55 16.68 -13.76 13.55
N ALA A 56 17.90 -13.80 12.99
CA ALA A 56 18.59 -12.62 12.48
C ALA A 56 17.79 -11.77 11.47
N GLN A 57 16.96 -12.37 10.60
CA GLN A 57 16.14 -11.61 9.65
C GLN A 57 14.97 -10.89 10.32
N TRP A 58 14.36 -11.49 11.35
CA TRP A 58 13.34 -10.85 12.18
C TRP A 58 13.93 -9.76 13.06
N ASP A 59 15.04 -10.05 13.73
CA ASP A 59 15.79 -9.11 14.58
C ASP A 59 16.17 -7.85 13.79
N LEU A 60 16.73 -8.02 12.58
CA LEU A 60 17.05 -6.92 11.69
C LEU A 60 15.81 -6.18 11.16
N TYR A 61 14.71 -6.87 10.86
CA TYR A 61 13.49 -6.23 10.39
C TYR A 61 12.92 -5.27 11.43
N ILE A 62 12.80 -5.73 12.69
CA ILE A 62 12.33 -4.90 13.80
C ILE A 62 13.30 -3.75 14.09
N ARG A 63 14.61 -4.01 14.21
CA ARG A 63 15.59 -2.95 14.49
C ARG A 63 15.65 -1.89 13.39
N SER A 64 15.59 -2.30 12.12
CA SER A 64 15.62 -1.37 10.99
C SER A 64 14.37 -0.49 10.94
N LEU A 65 13.18 -1.07 11.16
CA LEU A 65 11.94 -0.30 11.20
C LEU A 65 11.89 0.65 12.40
N LEU A 66 12.46 0.24 13.54
CA LEU A 66 12.58 1.08 14.74
C LEU A 66 13.54 2.26 14.50
N GLU A 67 14.71 2.03 13.90
CA GLU A 67 15.63 3.12 13.51
C GLU A 67 14.95 4.09 12.53
N MET A 68 14.30 3.61 11.46
CA MET A 68 13.58 4.46 10.50
C MET A 68 12.54 5.37 11.18
N GLN A 69 11.87 4.88 12.24
CA GLN A 69 10.90 5.65 13.03
C GLN A 69 11.55 6.63 14.01
N GLN A 70 12.81 6.42 14.39
CA GLN A 70 13.61 7.25 15.29
C GLN A 70 14.50 8.26 14.56
N ASP A 71 14.77 8.05 13.27
CA ASP A 71 15.48 9.00 12.42
C ASP A 71 14.84 10.39 12.53
N ASN A 72 15.67 11.42 12.40
CA ASN A 72 15.19 12.79 12.46
C ASN A 72 14.08 12.98 11.42
N TYR A 73 12.88 13.36 11.88
CA TYR A 73 11.70 13.51 11.04
C TYR A 73 11.87 14.52 9.90
N THR A 74 12.93 15.33 9.87
CA THR A 74 13.28 16.21 8.75
C THR A 74 14.12 15.54 7.65
N ASP A 75 14.67 14.35 7.89
CA ASP A 75 15.44 13.59 6.91
C ASP A 75 14.50 13.02 5.82
N PRO A 76 14.74 13.28 4.52
CA PRO A 76 13.90 12.80 3.41
C PRO A 76 13.69 11.28 3.34
N LEU A 77 14.54 10.48 3.98
CA LEU A 77 14.46 9.02 4.05
C LEU A 77 13.96 8.49 5.41
N SER A 78 13.71 9.37 6.39
CA SER A 78 13.06 8.97 7.65
C SER A 78 11.67 8.38 7.40
N TYR A 79 11.17 7.56 8.33
CA TYR A 79 9.80 7.05 8.27
C TYR A 79 8.78 8.19 8.13
N PHE A 80 8.96 9.31 8.86
CA PHE A 80 8.04 10.45 8.76
C PHE A 80 7.93 10.98 7.33
N GLN A 81 9.05 11.18 6.66
CA GLN A 81 9.09 11.76 5.31
C GLN A 81 8.69 10.76 4.22
N ILE A 82 9.11 9.49 4.32
CA ILE A 82 8.63 8.45 3.39
C ILE A 82 7.11 8.28 3.51
N LYS A 83 6.53 8.34 4.72
CA LYS A 83 5.09 8.14 4.92
C LYS A 83 4.25 9.38 4.67
N GLY A 84 4.71 10.52 5.16
CA GLY A 84 4.02 11.80 5.14
C GLY A 84 4.35 12.63 3.91
N THR A 85 4.42 13.94 4.12
CA THR A 85 4.90 14.99 3.20
C THR A 85 5.55 16.11 4.06
N GLY A 86 6.70 16.72 3.72
CA GLY A 86 7.29 17.84 4.48
C GLY A 86 7.43 19.25 3.84
N LEU A 87 7.15 20.34 4.58
CA LEU A 87 6.83 21.69 4.07
C LEU A 87 7.66 22.40 2.97
N SER A 88 6.85 23.05 2.11
CA SER A 88 7.11 24.25 1.31
C SER A 88 7.98 25.33 1.98
N CYS A 89 8.68 26.08 1.12
CA CYS A 89 9.53 27.21 1.47
C CYS A 89 8.74 28.39 2.04
N LEU A 90 8.92 28.67 3.34
CA LEU A 90 8.64 29.98 3.93
C LEU A 90 9.98 30.65 4.27
N THR A 91 10.34 31.67 3.49
CA THR A 91 11.66 32.30 3.52
C THR A 91 11.87 33.14 4.78
N LEU A 92 12.42 32.54 5.83
CA LEU A 92 13.02 33.25 6.96
C LEU A 92 14.39 32.68 7.31
N GLY A 93 15.44 33.44 6.98
CA GLY A 93 16.76 33.44 7.64
C GLY A 93 17.47 32.10 7.89
N THR A 94 18.50 31.83 7.08
CA THR A 94 19.67 30.99 7.45
C THR A 94 19.39 29.55 7.87
N GLY A 95 19.14 28.67 6.89
CA GLY A 95 19.17 27.21 7.05
C GLY A 95 18.04 26.50 6.30
N LEU A 96 18.27 26.08 5.05
CA LEU A 96 17.28 25.31 4.29
C LEU A 96 17.18 23.88 4.82
N ILE A 97 16.25 23.64 5.74
CA ILE A 97 15.71 22.31 6.01
C ILE A 97 14.52 22.11 5.07
N ARG A 98 14.72 21.30 4.02
CA ARG A 98 13.63 20.82 3.15
C ARG A 98 13.13 19.49 3.68
N ASN A 99 12.06 19.57 4.46
CA ASN A 99 11.21 18.44 4.78
C ASN A 99 10.57 17.92 3.46
N GLN A 100 10.13 16.66 3.35
CA GLN A 100 9.68 16.08 2.06
C GLN A 100 8.79 14.85 2.21
N GLY A 101 7.81 14.57 1.35
CA GLY A 101 7.22 13.22 1.31
C GLY A 101 6.20 12.92 0.21
N ILE A 102 5.45 11.83 0.37
CA ILE A 102 4.96 11.01 -0.74
C ILE A 102 3.44 10.77 -0.69
N HIS A 103 2.90 10.04 0.28
CA HIS A 103 1.52 9.53 0.17
C HIS A 103 0.44 10.57 0.52
N GLY A 104 0.23 10.77 1.81
CA GLY A 104 -0.75 11.71 2.39
C GLY A 104 -0.05 12.95 2.91
N ARG A 105 -0.63 13.62 3.92
CA ARG A 105 -0.15 14.85 4.59
C ARG A 105 1.25 14.75 5.20
N PRO A 106 1.90 15.89 5.50
CA PRO A 106 1.54 17.29 5.11
C PRO A 106 1.94 17.81 3.70
N PHE A 107 0.98 18.05 2.79
CA PHE A 107 1.09 18.11 1.30
C PHE A 107 2.11 19.05 0.60
N VAL A 108 3.19 18.52 0.03
CA VAL A 108 4.43 19.26 -0.35
C VAL A 108 5.36 18.50 -1.33
N GLU A 109 6.53 19.06 -1.66
CA GLU A 109 7.56 18.45 -2.52
C GLU A 109 8.36 17.30 -1.87
N TRP A 110 8.50 16.16 -2.55
CA TRP A 110 9.60 15.18 -2.36
C TRP A 110 10.45 15.09 -3.63
N ASN A 111 11.75 14.86 -3.42
CA ASN A 111 12.72 14.44 -4.43
C ASN A 111 12.83 15.32 -5.67
N ALA A 112 12.84 16.65 -5.47
CA ALA A 112 13.02 17.66 -6.51
C ALA A 112 12.02 17.59 -7.68
N THR A 113 10.76 17.24 -7.38
CA THR A 113 9.65 17.22 -8.36
C THR A 113 9.10 18.60 -8.72
N GLY A 114 9.51 19.66 -8.02
CA GLY A 114 8.98 21.00 -8.17
C GLY A 114 7.84 21.32 -7.19
N GLY A 115 7.36 22.56 -7.26
CA GLY A 115 6.29 23.05 -6.40
C GLY A 115 4.92 22.42 -6.71
N GLN A 116 3.99 22.60 -5.77
CA GLN A 116 2.62 22.08 -5.82
C GLN A 116 1.86 22.60 -7.07
N GLN A 117 1.29 21.66 -7.84
CA GLN A 117 0.49 21.93 -9.05
C GLN A 117 -0.97 21.47 -8.92
N THR A 118 -1.35 20.89 -7.78
CA THR A 118 -2.70 20.36 -7.56
C THR A 118 -3.80 21.43 -7.61
N THR A 119 -4.93 21.08 -8.19
CA THR A 119 -6.22 21.79 -8.15
C THR A 119 -7.26 21.10 -7.24
N GLY A 120 -6.82 20.14 -6.41
CA GLY A 120 -7.69 19.30 -5.58
C GLY A 120 -6.90 18.46 -4.57
N TRP A 121 -6.91 17.13 -4.72
CA TRP A 121 -6.13 16.22 -3.87
C TRP A 121 -4.63 16.53 -3.91
N ALA A 122 -4.02 16.69 -2.74
CA ALA A 122 -2.69 17.29 -2.62
C ALA A 122 -1.57 16.33 -2.19
N GLY A 123 -1.86 15.04 -1.97
CA GLY A 123 -0.84 13.98 -1.91
C GLY A 123 -0.38 13.57 -3.31
N TYR A 124 0.70 12.79 -3.43
CA TYR A 124 1.11 12.24 -4.73
C TYR A 124 0.33 10.97 -5.10
N CYS A 125 -0.24 10.24 -4.14
CA CYS A 125 -0.83 8.93 -4.40
C CYS A 125 -2.09 9.03 -5.31
N PRO A 126 -2.10 8.36 -6.48
CA PRO A 126 -3.30 8.18 -7.30
C PRO A 126 -4.23 7.16 -6.65
N HIS A 127 -5.53 7.42 -6.74
CA HIS A 127 -6.62 6.55 -6.31
C HIS A 127 -7.77 6.72 -7.32
N GLY A 128 -8.60 5.71 -7.53
CA GLY A 128 -9.69 5.70 -8.51
C GLY A 128 -9.24 5.79 -9.96
N GLU A 129 -8.00 5.38 -10.25
CA GLU A 129 -7.28 5.65 -11.50
C GLU A 129 -6.33 4.50 -11.84
N GLU A 130 -6.02 4.30 -13.12
CA GLU A 130 -5.17 3.18 -13.58
C GLU A 130 -3.72 3.26 -13.10
N LEU A 131 -3.23 4.46 -12.73
CA LEU A 131 -1.93 4.62 -12.07
C LEU A 131 -1.88 4.00 -10.67
N PHE A 132 -3.01 3.74 -9.99
CA PHE A 132 -3.11 3.32 -8.59
C PHE A 132 -2.05 2.27 -8.21
N ILE A 133 -2.09 1.08 -8.83
CA ILE A 133 -1.16 -0.01 -8.46
C ILE A 133 0.27 0.34 -8.85
N SER A 134 0.46 0.83 -10.08
CA SER A 134 1.80 1.07 -10.64
C SER A 134 2.58 2.14 -9.88
N TRP A 135 1.90 3.13 -9.28
CA TRP A 135 2.50 4.14 -8.42
C TRP A 135 2.91 3.59 -7.05
N HIS A 136 2.13 2.66 -6.48
CA HIS A 136 2.45 2.08 -5.18
C HIS A 136 3.64 1.09 -5.22
N ARG A 137 3.94 0.47 -6.38
CA ARG A 137 5.13 -0.39 -6.54
C ARG A 137 6.47 0.32 -6.22
N PRO A 138 6.86 1.43 -6.89
CA PRO A 138 8.08 2.16 -6.56
C PRO A 138 8.05 2.75 -5.15
N TYR A 139 6.87 3.04 -4.58
CA TYR A 139 6.75 3.47 -3.19
C TYR A 139 7.16 2.36 -2.19
N VAL A 140 6.70 1.12 -2.41
CA VAL A 140 7.15 -0.05 -1.61
C VAL A 140 8.64 -0.33 -1.83
N ILE A 141 9.14 -0.19 -3.07
CA ILE A 141 10.57 -0.37 -3.39
C ILE A 141 11.44 0.67 -2.67
N LEU A 142 11.03 1.93 -2.60
CA LEU A 142 11.72 2.97 -1.83
C LEU A 142 11.81 2.59 -0.34
N PHE A 143 10.67 2.23 0.27
CA PHE A 143 10.63 1.83 1.67
C PHE A 143 11.53 0.61 1.93
N GLU A 144 11.49 -0.40 1.05
CA GLU A 144 12.34 -1.59 1.10
C GLU A 144 13.84 -1.26 0.95
N GLN A 145 14.20 -0.37 0.03
CA GLN A 145 15.57 0.07 -0.21
C GLN A 145 16.16 0.75 1.03
N VAL A 146 15.37 1.61 1.70
CA VAL A 146 15.80 2.28 2.94
C VAL A 146 15.88 1.27 4.10
N LEU A 147 14.83 0.47 4.32
CA LEU A 147 14.77 -0.58 5.34
C LEU A 147 15.98 -1.52 5.29
N VAL A 148 16.36 -1.98 4.09
CA VAL A 148 17.51 -2.88 3.91
C VAL A 148 18.85 -2.15 4.04
N SER A 149 18.90 -0.84 3.79
CA SER A 149 20.12 -0.05 4.05
C SER A 149 20.42 0.05 5.55
N HIS A 150 19.39 0.23 6.39
CA HIS A 150 19.48 0.11 7.85
C HIS A 150 19.88 -1.31 8.27
N ALA A 151 19.21 -2.34 7.74
CA ALA A 151 19.54 -3.74 8.07
C ALA A 151 21.00 -4.09 7.76
N ARG A 152 21.53 -3.65 6.61
CA ARG A 152 22.93 -3.85 6.22
C ARG A 152 23.91 -3.12 7.14
N ARG A 153 23.59 -1.89 7.58
CA ARG A 153 24.39 -1.14 8.56
C ARG A 153 24.37 -1.83 9.93
N LEU A 154 23.19 -2.21 10.41
CA LEU A 154 22.98 -2.89 11.67
C LEU A 154 23.67 -4.27 11.72
N ALA A 155 23.65 -5.03 10.63
CA ALA A 155 24.29 -6.34 10.54
C ALA A 155 25.81 -6.29 10.84
N GLN A 156 26.51 -5.22 10.45
CA GLN A 156 27.94 -5.07 10.74
C GLN A 156 28.23 -4.91 12.24
N SER A 157 27.27 -4.40 13.02
CA SER A 157 27.42 -4.21 14.48
C SER A 157 27.36 -5.51 15.29
N TYR A 158 26.92 -6.63 14.71
CA TYR A 158 26.89 -7.91 15.41
C TYR A 158 28.30 -8.49 15.64
N PRO A 159 28.49 -9.33 16.68
CA PRO A 159 29.80 -9.91 17.02
C PRO A 159 30.38 -10.77 15.89
N GLN A 160 31.70 -10.96 15.89
CA GLN A 160 32.41 -11.63 14.79
C GLN A 160 31.86 -13.04 14.49
N GLY A 161 31.48 -13.81 15.50
CA GLY A 161 30.92 -15.17 15.33
C GLY A 161 29.52 -15.22 14.73
N LEU A 162 28.78 -14.09 14.71
CA LEU A 162 27.41 -14.00 14.19
C LEU A 162 27.28 -13.06 12.98
N ARG A 163 28.27 -12.20 12.74
CA ARG A 163 28.23 -11.14 11.72
C ARG A 163 27.89 -11.67 10.32
N GLU A 164 28.43 -12.81 9.91
CA GLU A 164 28.14 -13.41 8.60
C GLU A 164 26.66 -13.77 8.45
N VAL A 165 26.07 -14.41 9.47
CA VAL A 165 24.63 -14.76 9.52
C VAL A 165 23.75 -13.52 9.43
N TYR A 166 24.10 -12.46 10.17
CA TYR A 166 23.36 -11.20 10.12
C TYR A 166 23.54 -10.44 8.79
N VAL A 167 24.73 -10.47 8.19
CA VAL A 167 24.98 -9.87 6.88
C VAL A 167 24.22 -10.61 5.77
N GLN A 168 24.17 -11.94 5.83
CA GLN A 168 23.32 -12.74 4.94
C GLN A 168 21.85 -12.40 5.15
N ALA A 169 21.35 -12.41 6.39
CA ALA A 169 19.97 -12.08 6.71
C ALA A 169 19.56 -10.66 6.23
N ALA A 170 20.45 -9.67 6.35
CA ALA A 170 20.26 -8.32 5.81
C ALA A 170 20.20 -8.29 4.27
N ASN A 171 21.04 -9.07 3.60
CA ASN A 171 21.04 -9.16 2.13
C ASN A 171 19.80 -9.87 1.58
N GLU A 172 19.25 -10.82 2.33
CA GLU A 172 18.01 -11.55 2.01
C GLU A 172 16.74 -10.81 2.45
N LEU A 173 16.82 -9.88 3.41
CA LEU A 173 15.65 -9.15 3.92
C LEU A 173 14.96 -8.35 2.81
N ARG A 174 13.64 -8.45 2.73
CA ARG A 174 12.76 -7.67 1.84
C ARG A 174 11.52 -7.24 2.61
N SER A 175 10.80 -6.24 2.11
CA SER A 175 9.56 -5.74 2.72
C SER A 175 8.52 -6.86 2.77
N PRO A 176 8.13 -7.34 3.96
CA PRO A 176 7.18 -8.45 4.05
C PRO A 176 5.78 -8.02 3.64
N PHE A 177 4.95 -8.99 3.25
CA PHE A 177 3.55 -8.77 2.87
C PHE A 177 2.57 -9.36 3.89
N TRP A 178 1.40 -8.74 4.05
CA TRP A 178 0.28 -9.28 4.83
C TRP A 178 -0.79 -9.84 3.91
N ASP A 179 -0.92 -11.17 3.92
CA ASP A 179 -1.93 -11.89 3.13
C ASP A 179 -3.29 -11.95 3.84
N TRP A 180 -3.98 -10.82 3.82
CA TRP A 180 -5.33 -10.64 4.38
C TRP A 180 -6.42 -11.48 3.69
N ALA A 181 -6.14 -12.09 2.53
CA ALA A 181 -7.06 -12.98 1.82
C ALA A 181 -6.86 -14.46 2.20
N ALA A 182 -5.60 -14.86 2.49
CA ALA A 182 -5.31 -16.15 3.09
C ALA A 182 -5.79 -16.19 4.55
N SER A 183 -5.60 -15.09 5.31
CA SER A 183 -5.94 -15.00 6.74
C SER A 183 -6.73 -13.73 7.04
N SER A 184 -7.99 -13.86 7.47
CA SER A 184 -8.90 -12.74 7.78
C SER A 184 -8.65 -12.13 9.18
N VAL A 185 -7.40 -12.01 9.57
CA VAL A 185 -6.96 -11.36 10.83
C VAL A 185 -5.72 -10.51 10.56
N VAL A 186 -5.51 -9.49 11.40
CA VAL A 186 -4.31 -8.66 11.37
C VAL A 186 -3.05 -9.49 11.69
N PRO A 187 -1.84 -9.09 11.24
CA PRO A 187 -0.61 -9.80 11.57
C PRO A 187 -0.40 -9.89 13.09
N PRO A 188 -0.15 -11.07 13.70
CA PRO A 188 0.11 -11.17 15.14
C PRO A 188 1.28 -10.27 15.59
N ALA A 189 2.29 -10.11 14.73
CA ALA A 189 3.39 -9.15 14.85
C ALA A 189 2.98 -7.70 15.14
N SER A 190 1.77 -7.28 14.75
CA SER A 190 1.28 -5.91 14.91
C SER A 190 0.49 -5.66 16.21
N VAL A 191 0.25 -6.71 17.00
CA VAL A 191 -0.62 -6.69 18.19
C VAL A 191 0.10 -6.30 19.50
N PRO A 192 1.27 -6.88 19.87
CA PRO A 192 1.88 -6.56 21.15
C PRO A 192 2.55 -5.18 21.09
N ALA A 193 2.45 -4.40 22.16
CA ALA A 193 3.07 -3.06 22.24
C ALA A 193 4.62 -3.11 22.26
N LYS A 194 5.18 -4.27 22.60
CA LYS A 194 6.61 -4.56 22.64
C LYS A 194 6.92 -5.91 22.01
N VAL A 195 8.17 -6.11 21.60
CA VAL A 195 8.69 -7.38 21.07
C VAL A 195 10.10 -7.63 21.60
N THR A 196 10.44 -8.91 21.80
CA THR A 196 11.80 -9.33 22.13
C THR A 196 12.58 -9.63 20.86
N ILE A 197 13.83 -9.18 20.79
CA ILE A 197 14.77 -9.37 19.68
C ILE A 197 16.20 -9.54 20.19
N ASN A 198 17.10 -10.10 19.37
CA ASN A 198 18.52 -10.19 19.67
C ASN A 198 19.28 -8.93 19.23
N VAL A 199 19.98 -8.28 20.16
CA VAL A 199 20.85 -7.12 19.90
C VAL A 199 22.31 -7.45 20.25
N PRO A 200 23.31 -6.80 19.60
CA PRO A 200 24.72 -6.99 19.95
C PRO A 200 25.02 -6.54 21.38
N ASN A 201 25.75 -7.37 22.13
CA ASN A 201 26.25 -7.06 23.47
C ASN A 201 27.68 -7.60 23.65
N GLY A 202 28.68 -6.75 23.38
CA GLY A 202 30.08 -7.16 23.40
C GLY A 202 30.39 -8.21 22.33
N ASP A 203 30.87 -9.37 22.77
CA ASP A 203 31.23 -10.51 21.91
C ASP A 203 30.06 -11.48 21.63
N ASP A 204 28.87 -11.24 22.21
CA ASP A 204 27.67 -12.06 22.04
C ASP A 204 26.43 -11.20 21.72
N VAL A 205 25.24 -11.79 21.68
CA VAL A 205 23.96 -11.09 21.65
C VAL A 205 23.25 -11.19 23.01
N GLN A 206 22.35 -10.24 23.27
CA GLN A 206 21.37 -10.34 24.34
C GLN A 206 19.95 -10.22 23.78
N GLU A 207 18.99 -10.89 24.41
CA GLU A 207 17.57 -10.58 24.21
C GLU A 207 17.25 -9.22 24.82
N GLU A 208 16.63 -8.33 24.04
CA GLU A 208 16.16 -7.03 24.48
C GLU A 208 14.67 -6.84 24.13
N GLU A 209 13.90 -6.34 25.10
CA GLU A 209 12.47 -6.04 24.94
C GLU A 209 12.27 -4.59 24.47
N VAL A 210 12.04 -4.40 23.18
CA VAL A 210 11.92 -3.08 22.55
C VAL A 210 10.46 -2.69 22.28
N ASP A 211 10.20 -1.38 22.16
CA ASP A 211 8.93 -0.86 21.62
C ASP A 211 8.69 -1.46 20.22
N ASN A 212 7.50 -2.01 19.97
CA ASN A 212 7.20 -2.67 18.70
C ASN A 212 6.88 -1.65 17.60
N PRO A 213 7.73 -1.49 16.55
CA PRO A 213 7.49 -0.52 15.49
C PRO A 213 6.30 -0.90 14.57
N LEU A 214 5.74 -2.12 14.69
CA LEU A 214 4.54 -2.55 13.98
C LEU A 214 3.23 -2.23 14.73
N TYR A 215 3.31 -1.88 16.01
CA TYR A 215 2.15 -1.61 16.85
C TYR A 215 1.51 -0.25 16.54
N SER A 216 2.32 0.81 16.50
CA SER A 216 1.88 2.20 16.30
C SER A 216 3.06 3.08 15.95
N TYR A 217 2.88 4.08 15.08
CA TYR A 217 3.89 5.11 14.85
C TYR A 217 3.60 6.35 15.71
N LYS A 218 4.62 6.85 16.42
CA LYS A 218 4.54 8.07 17.25
C LYS A 218 4.80 9.30 16.37
N ILE A 219 3.90 10.28 16.41
CA ILE A 219 4.04 11.52 15.63
C ILE A 219 5.07 12.44 16.31
N PRO A 220 6.03 13.05 15.59
CA PRO A 220 6.99 13.98 16.17
C PRO A 220 6.31 15.16 16.86
N GLN A 221 6.80 15.58 18.03
CA GLN A 221 6.17 16.64 18.83
C GLN A 221 6.03 17.95 18.04
N GLN A 222 7.05 18.31 17.25
CA GLN A 222 7.04 19.52 16.42
C GLN A 222 5.92 19.51 15.36
N VAL A 223 5.52 18.33 14.87
CA VAL A 223 4.39 18.16 13.95
C VAL A 223 3.08 18.44 14.67
N LEU A 224 2.93 17.94 15.90
CA LEU A 224 1.76 18.18 16.77
C LEU A 224 1.68 19.66 17.23
N ASP A 225 2.83 20.31 17.41
CA ASP A 225 2.97 21.74 17.70
C ASP A 225 2.68 22.64 16.48
N GLY A 226 2.36 22.05 15.32
CA GLY A 226 1.86 22.76 14.14
C GLY A 226 2.92 23.21 13.13
N GLN A 227 4.13 22.65 13.16
CA GLN A 227 5.20 22.94 12.18
C GLN A 227 4.76 22.79 10.71
N TYR A 228 3.77 21.92 10.46
CA TYR A 228 3.20 21.67 9.14
C TYR A 228 1.72 22.10 9.04
N GLY A 229 1.27 23.01 9.92
CA GLY A 229 -0.14 23.31 10.12
C GLY A 229 -0.90 22.16 10.77
N THR A 230 -2.23 22.08 10.57
CA THR A 230 -3.06 20.98 11.06
C THR A 230 -2.68 19.67 10.35
N PHE A 231 -1.90 18.83 11.03
CA PHE A 231 -1.47 17.53 10.52
C PHE A 231 -2.59 16.47 10.65
N ASP A 232 -3.04 16.18 11.87
CA ASP A 232 -4.22 15.38 12.16
C ASP A 232 -5.30 16.31 12.75
N PRO A 233 -6.52 16.39 12.19
CA PRO A 233 -7.62 17.19 12.75
C PRO A 233 -7.95 16.86 14.21
N ASP A 234 -7.72 15.62 14.64
CA ASP A 234 -7.96 15.15 16.01
C ASP A 234 -6.68 15.21 16.89
N ASN A 235 -5.58 15.77 16.34
CA ASN A 235 -4.26 15.95 16.97
C ASN A 235 -3.73 14.70 17.73
N ARG A 236 -3.91 13.51 17.15
CA ARG A 236 -3.50 12.25 17.80
C ARG A 236 -1.96 12.17 17.82
N PRO A 237 -1.33 11.89 18.99
CA PRO A 237 0.13 11.81 19.09
C PRO A 237 0.74 10.53 18.48
N ARG A 238 -0.09 9.62 17.98
CA ARG A 238 0.31 8.35 17.36
C ARG A 238 -0.77 7.79 16.44
N THR A 239 -0.44 6.80 15.61
CA THR A 239 -1.46 6.02 14.88
C THR A 239 -2.23 5.11 15.83
N ILE A 240 -3.55 5.04 15.68
CA ILE A 240 -4.47 4.29 16.55
C ILE A 240 -5.31 3.36 15.68
N ARG A 241 -5.57 2.15 16.18
CA ARG A 241 -6.43 1.14 15.56
C ARG A 241 -7.51 0.73 16.57
N CYS A 242 -8.77 0.68 16.15
CA CYS A 242 -9.90 0.19 16.96
C CYS A 242 -9.90 0.64 18.45
N PRO A 243 -9.93 1.95 18.75
CA PRO A 243 -9.98 2.46 20.12
C PRO A 243 -11.35 2.19 20.78
N PRO A 244 -11.46 2.25 22.12
CA PRO A 244 -12.71 2.06 22.85
C PRO A 244 -13.88 2.87 22.27
N PRO A 245 -15.09 2.29 22.13
CA PRO A 245 -15.52 0.99 22.69
C PRO A 245 -15.08 -0.25 21.91
N GLN A 246 -14.34 -0.10 20.80
CA GLN A 246 -13.74 -1.22 20.07
C GLN A 246 -12.44 -1.67 20.74
N THR A 247 -11.95 -2.84 20.34
CA THR A 247 -10.67 -3.41 20.79
C THR A 247 -9.81 -3.81 19.60
N TYR A 248 -8.51 -3.53 19.67
CA TYR A 248 -7.52 -4.11 18.77
C TYR A 248 -6.85 -5.31 19.46
N PRO A 249 -6.79 -6.50 18.83
CA PRO A 249 -7.12 -6.78 17.42
C PRO A 249 -8.56 -7.24 17.17
N ASP A 250 -9.35 -7.58 18.20
CA ASP A 250 -10.60 -8.35 18.04
C ASP A 250 -11.60 -7.68 17.11
N SER A 251 -11.88 -6.38 17.30
CA SER A 251 -12.82 -5.64 16.44
C SER A 251 -12.32 -5.50 14.99
N ALA A 252 -11.00 -5.46 14.77
CA ALA A 252 -10.44 -5.48 13.41
C ALA A 252 -10.61 -6.86 12.77
N ASN A 253 -10.34 -7.93 13.53
CA ASN A 253 -10.48 -9.31 13.09
C ASN A 253 -11.95 -9.65 12.78
N ASP A 254 -12.90 -9.18 13.59
CA ASP A 254 -14.33 -9.35 13.36
C ASP A 254 -14.77 -8.66 12.06
N LEU A 255 -14.29 -7.44 11.78
CA LEU A 255 -14.57 -6.74 10.52
C LEU A 255 -13.93 -7.45 9.32
N LEU A 256 -12.67 -7.89 9.46
CA LEU A 256 -11.95 -8.64 8.42
C LEU A 256 -12.64 -9.98 8.10
N GLY A 257 -13.25 -10.66 9.09
CA GLY A 257 -14.03 -11.88 8.90
C GLY A 257 -15.45 -11.68 8.37
N GLN A 258 -15.99 -10.46 8.42
CA GLN A 258 -17.30 -10.13 7.86
C GLN A 258 -17.27 -10.02 6.33
N ARG A 259 -16.19 -9.49 5.73
CA ARG A 259 -16.06 -9.43 4.27
C ARG A 259 -15.44 -10.70 3.69
N PRO A 260 -15.90 -11.19 2.52
CA PRO A 260 -15.40 -12.42 1.91
C PRO A 260 -14.12 -12.15 1.10
N TYR A 261 -13.09 -11.57 1.73
CA TYR A 261 -11.84 -11.14 1.07
C TYR A 261 -11.17 -12.22 0.22
N ARG A 262 -11.18 -13.46 0.69
CA ARG A 262 -10.68 -14.62 -0.06
C ARG A 262 -11.40 -14.81 -1.41
N GLN A 263 -12.73 -14.79 -1.39
CA GLN A 263 -13.55 -14.90 -2.60
C GLN A 263 -13.38 -13.68 -3.49
N TRP A 264 -13.27 -12.47 -2.92
CA TRP A 264 -13.06 -11.24 -3.69
C TRP A 264 -11.74 -11.26 -4.47
N VAL A 265 -10.64 -11.73 -3.86
CA VAL A 265 -9.37 -11.92 -4.59
C VAL A 265 -9.53 -12.95 -5.69
N TYR A 266 -10.13 -14.11 -5.39
CA TYR A 266 -10.34 -15.15 -6.40
C TYR A 266 -11.21 -14.65 -7.58
N ASP A 267 -12.26 -13.88 -7.29
CA ASP A 267 -13.14 -13.27 -8.29
C ASP A 267 -12.41 -12.21 -9.12
N ALA A 268 -11.56 -11.36 -8.51
CA ALA A 268 -10.73 -10.42 -9.26
C ALA A 268 -9.80 -11.13 -10.26
N PHE A 269 -9.17 -12.24 -9.86
CA PHE A 269 -8.28 -13.02 -10.75
C PHE A 269 -9.01 -13.80 -11.84
N THR A 270 -10.23 -14.27 -11.58
CA THR A 270 -10.97 -15.16 -12.50
C THR A 270 -11.97 -14.43 -13.38
N ARG A 271 -12.50 -13.27 -12.95
CA ARG A 271 -13.52 -12.50 -13.67
C ARG A 271 -12.99 -11.24 -14.37
N ALA A 272 -11.88 -10.66 -13.91
CA ALA A 272 -11.31 -9.51 -14.63
C ALA A 272 -10.82 -9.91 -16.01
N THR A 273 -11.21 -9.13 -17.03
CA THR A 273 -10.85 -9.40 -18.42
C THR A 273 -9.62 -8.62 -18.86
N ASN A 274 -9.42 -7.44 -18.29
CA ASN A 274 -8.41 -6.45 -18.62
C ASN A 274 -7.78 -5.84 -17.35
N PHE A 275 -6.75 -5.00 -17.51
CA PHE A 275 -6.09 -4.35 -16.39
C PHE A 275 -7.04 -3.45 -15.58
N THR A 276 -7.86 -2.64 -16.23
CA THR A 276 -8.77 -1.66 -15.60
C THR A 276 -9.77 -2.35 -14.67
N ASP A 277 -10.36 -3.46 -15.12
CA ASP A 277 -11.22 -4.36 -14.35
C ASP A 277 -10.53 -4.90 -13.09
N PHE A 278 -9.29 -5.36 -13.23
CA PHE A 278 -8.51 -5.90 -12.11
C PHE A 278 -8.08 -4.80 -11.13
N ALA A 279 -7.71 -3.63 -11.63
CA ALA A 279 -6.95 -2.64 -10.88
C ALA A 279 -7.78 -1.56 -10.19
N THR A 280 -8.91 -1.14 -10.77
CA THR A 280 -9.52 0.16 -10.45
C THR A 280 -10.97 0.09 -9.97
N THR A 281 -11.44 1.13 -9.29
CA THR A 281 -12.82 1.28 -8.81
C THR A 281 -13.84 1.74 -9.88
N SER A 282 -13.61 1.49 -11.18
CA SER A 282 -14.52 1.91 -12.27
C SER A 282 -15.39 0.80 -12.89
N SER A 283 -15.04 -0.48 -12.72
CA SER A 283 -15.71 -1.62 -13.37
C SER A 283 -16.84 -2.26 -12.53
N THR A 284 -17.66 -3.10 -13.17
CA THR A 284 -18.81 -3.81 -12.56
C THR A 284 -18.45 -5.15 -11.92
N ILE A 285 -17.19 -5.33 -11.50
CA ILE A 285 -16.70 -6.48 -10.73
C ILE A 285 -16.03 -6.00 -9.44
N VAL A 286 -15.53 -6.93 -8.62
CA VAL A 286 -14.65 -6.58 -7.49
C VAL A 286 -13.21 -6.53 -7.98
N SER A 287 -12.58 -5.37 -7.82
CA SER A 287 -11.21 -5.07 -8.25
C SER A 287 -10.27 -4.96 -7.05
N LEU A 288 -8.95 -5.03 -7.30
CA LEU A 288 -7.95 -4.96 -6.26
C LEU A 288 -8.02 -3.65 -5.44
N GLU A 289 -8.33 -2.52 -6.06
CA GLU A 289 -8.55 -1.25 -5.34
C GLU A 289 -9.79 -1.31 -4.43
N LEU A 290 -10.91 -1.90 -4.89
CA LEU A 290 -12.10 -2.07 -4.05
C LEU A 290 -11.81 -2.93 -2.82
N ILE A 291 -10.97 -3.95 -2.98
CA ILE A 291 -10.54 -4.83 -1.90
C ILE A 291 -9.60 -4.10 -0.93
N HIS A 292 -8.60 -3.38 -1.46
CA HIS A 292 -7.68 -2.51 -0.73
C HIS A 292 -8.42 -1.52 0.17
N ASN A 293 -9.43 -0.83 -0.38
CA ASN A 293 -10.26 0.13 0.36
C ASN A 293 -10.97 -0.53 1.55
N GLY A 294 -11.38 -1.79 1.41
CA GLY A 294 -11.91 -2.62 2.50
C GLY A 294 -10.92 -2.80 3.64
N ILE A 295 -9.69 -3.23 3.34
CA ILE A 295 -8.64 -3.48 4.33
C ILE A 295 -8.26 -2.21 5.09
N HIS A 296 -8.16 -1.08 4.38
CA HIS A 296 -7.92 0.24 4.99
C HIS A 296 -8.98 0.64 6.03
N TRP A 297 -10.24 0.21 5.85
CA TRP A 297 -11.28 0.37 6.88
C TRP A 297 -11.14 -0.66 8.02
N ASP A 298 -11.16 -1.94 7.66
CA ASP A 298 -11.44 -3.02 8.60
C ASP A 298 -10.27 -3.27 9.55
N ALA A 299 -9.03 -3.17 9.07
CA ALA A 299 -7.83 -3.44 9.85
C ALA A 299 -7.59 -2.45 11.02
N ALA A 300 -8.26 -1.29 11.00
CA ALA A 300 -8.10 -0.24 12.00
C ALA A 300 -9.43 0.32 12.51
N CYS A 301 -10.56 -0.29 12.16
CA CYS A 301 -11.90 0.20 12.48
C CYS A 301 -12.17 1.65 12.04
N GLY A 302 -11.71 2.03 10.84
CA GLY A 302 -11.95 3.36 10.27
C GLY A 302 -11.18 4.53 10.89
N GLN A 303 -10.11 4.25 11.64
CA GLN A 303 -9.17 5.26 12.16
C GLN A 303 -8.18 5.75 11.08
N GLN A 304 -7.02 6.31 11.46
CA GLN A 304 -6.09 6.96 10.51
C GLN A 304 -5.67 6.08 9.32
N PHE A 305 -5.64 4.76 9.48
CA PHE A 305 -5.36 3.83 8.39
C PHE A 305 -6.38 3.92 7.22
N LEU A 306 -7.61 4.37 7.46
CA LEU A 306 -8.63 4.62 6.42
C LEU A 306 -8.41 5.93 5.66
N SER A 307 -7.71 6.90 6.25
CA SER A 307 -7.59 8.25 5.69
C SER A 307 -6.43 8.32 4.69
N PRO A 308 -6.63 8.66 3.39
CA PRO A 308 -5.53 8.84 2.45
C PRO A 308 -4.47 9.86 2.93
N ASP A 309 -4.90 10.86 3.73
CA ASP A 309 -4.03 11.84 4.39
C ASP A 309 -3.03 11.21 5.37
N LEU A 310 -3.38 10.12 6.05
CA LEU A 310 -2.65 9.62 7.22
C LEU A 310 -2.34 8.11 7.19
N SER A 311 -2.88 7.37 6.23
CA SER A 311 -2.83 5.90 6.21
C SER A 311 -1.42 5.34 6.14
N ALA A 312 -0.54 6.01 5.40
CA ALA A 312 0.86 5.65 5.24
C ALA A 312 1.65 5.61 6.53
N PHE A 313 1.30 6.42 7.53
CA PHE A 313 1.97 6.43 8.83
C PHE A 313 1.71 5.17 9.64
N ASP A 314 0.59 4.46 9.41
CA ASP A 314 0.34 3.21 10.12
C ASP A 314 1.29 2.10 9.62
N PRO A 315 1.98 1.38 10.53
CA PRO A 315 2.89 0.30 10.14
C PRO A 315 2.26 -0.82 9.28
N LEU A 316 0.94 -1.05 9.34
CA LEU A 316 0.26 -2.01 8.46
C LEU A 316 0.32 -1.61 6.99
N PHE A 317 0.53 -0.33 6.66
CA PHE A 317 0.50 0.18 5.29
C PHE A 317 1.46 -0.55 4.37
N MET A 318 2.74 -0.70 4.75
CA MET A 318 3.72 -1.34 3.87
C MET A 318 3.49 -2.84 3.76
N LEU A 319 2.99 -3.49 4.82
CA LEU A 319 2.59 -4.90 4.76
C LEU A 319 1.42 -5.11 3.79
N HIS A 320 0.44 -4.20 3.82
CA HIS A 320 -0.72 -4.20 2.96
C HIS A 320 -0.34 -3.93 1.49
N HIS A 321 0.42 -2.87 1.22
CA HIS A 321 0.83 -2.47 -0.13
C HIS A 321 1.86 -3.44 -0.75
N SER A 322 2.72 -4.08 0.04
CA SER A 322 3.52 -5.23 -0.43
C SER A 322 2.66 -6.41 -0.91
N ASN A 323 1.46 -6.60 -0.34
CA ASN A 323 0.51 -7.63 -0.83
C ASN A 323 -0.28 -7.14 -2.06
N VAL A 324 -0.64 -5.86 -2.16
CA VAL A 324 -1.22 -5.28 -3.39
C VAL A 324 -0.25 -5.46 -4.56
N ASP A 325 1.03 -5.17 -4.36
CA ASP A 325 2.08 -5.38 -5.36
C ASP A 325 2.28 -6.86 -5.74
N ARG A 326 2.20 -7.76 -4.74
CA ARG A 326 2.23 -9.22 -4.95
C ARG A 326 1.08 -9.69 -5.83
N LEU A 327 -0.14 -9.25 -5.54
CA LEU A 327 -1.33 -9.64 -6.30
C LEU A 327 -1.26 -9.09 -7.73
N TRP A 328 -0.74 -7.88 -7.93
CA TRP A 328 -0.46 -7.41 -9.29
C TRP A 328 0.62 -8.25 -10.00
N SER A 329 1.74 -8.56 -9.35
CA SER A 329 2.79 -9.41 -9.94
C SER A 329 2.26 -10.77 -10.42
N TYR A 330 1.34 -11.38 -9.66
CA TYR A 330 0.62 -12.58 -10.07
C TYR A 330 -0.36 -12.35 -11.23
N TRP A 331 -1.07 -11.22 -11.26
CA TRP A 331 -1.94 -10.86 -12.38
C TRP A 331 -1.14 -10.78 -13.68
N GLN A 332 0.03 -10.13 -13.65
CA GLN A 332 0.92 -10.00 -14.81
C GLN A 332 1.44 -11.37 -15.30
N ALA A 333 1.67 -12.34 -14.40
CA ALA A 333 2.03 -13.70 -14.78
C ALA A 333 0.87 -14.51 -15.40
N LEU A 334 -0.37 -14.23 -15.01
CA LEU A 334 -1.57 -14.89 -15.53
C LEU A 334 -2.12 -14.25 -16.81
N LYS A 335 -1.94 -12.94 -16.97
CA LYS A 335 -2.53 -12.09 -18.01
C LYS A 335 -1.47 -11.14 -18.61
N PRO A 336 -0.40 -11.67 -19.24
CA PRO A 336 0.72 -10.85 -19.72
C PRO A 336 0.32 -9.79 -20.76
N ASP A 337 -0.72 -10.04 -21.56
CA ASP A 337 -1.24 -9.09 -22.56
C ASP A 337 -2.13 -7.99 -21.95
N GLN A 338 -2.38 -8.04 -20.63
CA GLN A 338 -3.24 -7.11 -19.87
C GLN A 338 -2.54 -6.71 -18.55
N ASP A 339 -1.21 -6.69 -18.55
CA ASP A 339 -0.39 -6.48 -17.36
C ASP A 339 -0.40 -5.02 -16.85
N ILE A 340 -0.63 -4.07 -17.76
CA ILE A 340 -0.83 -2.62 -17.54
C ILE A 340 -1.93 -2.08 -18.47
N PHE A 341 -2.49 -0.92 -18.12
CA PHE A 341 -3.32 -0.13 -19.02
C PHE A 341 -2.53 0.39 -20.24
N GLN A 342 -3.23 0.58 -21.36
CA GLN A 342 -2.65 1.03 -22.64
C GLN A 342 -3.23 2.37 -23.12
N ASP A 343 -4.49 2.64 -22.79
CA ASP A 343 -5.20 3.84 -23.21
C ASP A 343 -4.78 5.08 -22.41
N THR A 344 -5.23 6.24 -22.87
CA THR A 344 -5.03 7.51 -22.15
C THR A 344 -6.32 7.99 -21.51
N TYR A 345 -6.22 8.55 -20.30
CA TYR A 345 -7.38 9.06 -19.58
C TYR A 345 -7.12 10.45 -18.97
N SER A 346 -8.19 11.12 -18.55
CA SER A 346 -8.15 12.41 -17.86
C SER A 346 -7.84 12.20 -16.38
N GLY A 347 -6.63 12.57 -15.95
CA GLY A 347 -6.15 12.32 -14.60
C GLY A 347 -6.83 13.17 -13.52
N GLN A 348 -6.94 12.61 -12.32
CA GLN A 348 -7.30 13.34 -11.11
C GLN A 348 -6.14 14.23 -10.64
N SER A 349 -6.47 15.16 -9.74
CA SER A 349 -5.46 16.04 -9.14
C SER A 349 -4.55 15.27 -8.18
N ARG A 350 -3.25 15.57 -8.20
CA ARG A 350 -2.20 15.08 -7.31
C ARG A 350 -1.19 16.20 -7.07
N PHE A 351 -0.28 16.06 -6.10
CA PHE A 351 0.69 17.10 -5.75
C PHE A 351 1.39 17.75 -6.97
N ALA A 352 1.97 16.93 -7.84
CA ALA A 352 2.71 17.37 -9.04
C ALA A 352 1.89 17.36 -10.36
N SER A 353 0.56 17.20 -10.28
CA SER A 353 -0.30 17.06 -11.46
C SER A 353 -1.69 17.70 -11.23
N PRO A 354 -2.12 18.72 -12.00
CA PRO A 354 -3.48 19.24 -11.89
C PRO A 354 -4.51 18.23 -12.42
N ALA A 355 -5.75 18.33 -11.94
CA ALA A 355 -6.87 17.60 -12.54
C ALA A 355 -7.01 17.94 -14.05
N GLY A 356 -7.34 16.93 -14.86
CA GLY A 356 -7.46 17.07 -16.32
C GLY A 356 -6.16 16.85 -17.09
N LYS A 357 -5.01 16.66 -16.42
CA LYS A 357 -3.74 16.25 -17.09
C LYS A 357 -3.97 14.90 -17.77
N VAL A 358 -3.65 14.80 -19.06
CA VAL A 358 -3.73 13.52 -19.79
C VAL A 358 -2.70 12.56 -19.23
N ILE A 359 -3.16 11.37 -18.85
CA ILE A 359 -2.34 10.28 -18.29
C ILE A 359 -2.24 9.14 -19.30
N SER A 360 -1.08 8.48 -19.32
CA SER A 360 -0.78 7.28 -20.12
C SER A 360 0.16 6.35 -19.32
N SER A 361 0.45 5.16 -19.84
CA SER A 361 1.47 4.25 -19.33
C SER A 361 2.88 4.88 -19.17
N LYS A 362 3.13 5.98 -19.89
CA LYS A 362 4.39 6.76 -19.93
C LYS A 362 4.36 8.01 -19.07
N SER A 363 3.25 8.31 -18.41
CA SER A 363 3.20 9.40 -17.44
C SER A 363 4.11 9.09 -16.25
N ALA A 364 4.76 10.12 -15.72
CA ALA A 364 5.62 9.98 -14.57
C ALA A 364 4.81 9.56 -13.33
N LEU A 365 5.38 8.65 -12.56
CA LEU A 365 4.96 8.25 -11.23
C LEU A 365 5.65 9.20 -10.24
N GLU A 366 5.30 10.49 -10.27
CA GLU A 366 5.88 11.46 -9.36
C GLU A 366 5.60 11.03 -7.90
N PRO A 367 6.58 11.00 -6.98
CA PRO A 367 7.90 11.62 -7.05
C PRO A 367 9.09 10.66 -7.29
N PHE A 368 8.87 9.52 -7.93
CA PHE A 368 9.87 8.47 -8.06
C PHE A 368 10.76 8.64 -9.30
N PHE A 369 12.06 8.75 -9.06
CA PHE A 369 13.11 8.71 -10.09
C PHE A 369 13.94 7.44 -9.92
N GLY A 370 14.28 6.77 -11.01
CA GLY A 370 15.27 5.70 -11.04
C GLY A 370 16.69 6.24 -11.14
N ALA A 371 17.61 5.41 -11.64
CA ALA A 371 18.97 5.83 -11.95
C ALA A 371 19.00 7.01 -12.95
N GLU A 372 20.07 7.80 -12.91
CA GLU A 372 20.33 8.90 -13.85
C GLU A 372 19.20 9.95 -13.96
N ARG A 373 18.39 10.09 -12.90
CA ARG A 373 17.23 11.01 -12.83
C ARG A 373 16.13 10.69 -13.86
N VAL A 374 16.06 9.45 -14.36
CA VAL A 374 14.96 8.99 -15.20
C VAL A 374 13.70 8.85 -14.35
N GLN A 375 12.60 9.51 -14.69
CA GLN A 375 11.33 9.34 -13.96
C GLN A 375 10.80 7.91 -14.13
N HIS A 376 10.34 7.31 -13.04
CA HIS A 376 9.56 6.09 -13.16
C HIS A 376 8.24 6.36 -13.85
N THR A 377 7.84 5.44 -14.72
CA THR A 377 6.54 5.36 -15.39
C THR A 377 5.93 3.99 -15.12
N THR A 378 4.64 3.80 -15.39
CA THR A 378 4.00 2.48 -15.35
C THR A 378 4.75 1.46 -16.21
N GLU A 379 5.24 1.86 -17.39
CA GLU A 379 6.08 1.00 -18.24
C GLU A 379 7.41 0.60 -17.56
N SER A 380 8.08 1.52 -16.85
CA SER A 380 9.37 1.24 -16.19
C SER A 380 9.24 0.29 -15.00
N VAL A 381 8.11 0.31 -14.29
CA VAL A 381 7.87 -0.51 -13.09
C VAL A 381 6.96 -1.72 -13.37
N ARG A 382 6.50 -1.94 -14.61
CA ARG A 382 5.67 -3.10 -14.95
C ARG A 382 6.37 -4.42 -14.62
N SER A 383 7.69 -4.49 -14.67
CA SER A 383 8.44 -5.68 -14.28
C SER A 383 8.96 -5.56 -12.85
N ILE A 384 8.89 -6.66 -12.08
CA ILE A 384 9.61 -6.78 -10.81
C ILE A 384 11.12 -7.07 -11.02
N ARG A 385 11.51 -7.53 -12.22
CA ARG A 385 12.91 -7.81 -12.57
C ARG A 385 13.74 -6.53 -12.47
N GLY A 386 14.93 -6.62 -11.87
CA GLY A 386 15.87 -5.50 -11.73
C GLY A 386 15.75 -4.73 -10.41
N PHE A 387 14.60 -4.77 -9.74
CA PHE A 387 14.41 -4.12 -8.43
C PHE A 387 14.87 -4.99 -7.23
N GLY A 388 15.41 -6.18 -7.51
CA GLY A 388 16.08 -7.02 -6.51
C GLY A 388 15.16 -7.80 -5.56
N TYR A 389 13.88 -7.98 -5.90
CA TYR A 389 12.93 -8.81 -5.14
C TYR A 389 12.09 -9.70 -6.07
N SER A 390 11.48 -10.75 -5.52
CA SER A 390 10.36 -11.46 -6.16
C SER A 390 9.37 -12.05 -5.13
N TYR A 391 8.49 -12.94 -5.56
CA TYR A 391 7.49 -13.65 -4.77
C TYR A 391 7.51 -15.16 -5.06
N GLU A 392 6.98 -16.00 -4.15
CA GLU A 392 6.78 -17.45 -4.36
C GLU A 392 6.09 -17.70 -5.70
N GLY A 393 6.68 -18.53 -6.57
CA GLY A 393 6.16 -18.86 -7.90
C GLY A 393 6.62 -17.94 -9.04
N LEU A 394 7.27 -16.80 -8.74
CA LEU A 394 7.77 -15.83 -9.71
C LEU A 394 9.31 -15.76 -9.75
N GLU A 395 9.98 -16.90 -9.57
CA GLU A 395 11.45 -17.05 -9.55
C GLU A 395 12.05 -16.89 -10.95
N TYR A 396 11.96 -15.66 -11.47
CA TYR A 396 12.11 -15.27 -12.87
C TYR A 396 13.50 -15.52 -13.50
N TRP A 397 14.48 -15.84 -12.66
CA TRP A 397 15.85 -16.20 -13.02
C TRP A 397 15.98 -17.70 -13.38
N SER A 398 15.10 -18.55 -12.83
CA SER A 398 15.09 -20.00 -13.04
C SER A 398 13.84 -20.54 -13.72
N LYS A 399 12.75 -19.75 -13.79
CA LYS A 399 11.46 -20.13 -14.36
C LYS A 399 11.14 -19.36 -15.64
N SER A 400 10.66 -20.10 -16.65
CA SER A 400 10.03 -19.53 -17.84
C SER A 400 8.69 -18.85 -17.49
N ALA A 401 8.20 -17.99 -18.38
CA ALA A 401 6.88 -17.35 -18.24
C ALA A 401 5.75 -18.38 -18.06
N GLU A 402 5.81 -19.52 -18.75
CA GLU A 402 4.82 -20.58 -18.62
C GLU A 402 4.86 -21.26 -17.24
N GLN A 403 6.06 -21.54 -16.71
CA GLN A 403 6.20 -22.09 -15.35
C GLN A 403 5.68 -21.10 -14.31
N MET A 404 6.03 -19.81 -14.40
CA MET A 404 5.51 -18.78 -13.49
C MET A 404 3.98 -18.66 -13.57
N ARG A 405 3.40 -18.74 -14.78
CA ARG A 405 1.94 -18.75 -14.99
C ARG A 405 1.28 -19.97 -14.34
N GLN A 406 1.84 -21.17 -14.54
CA GLN A 406 1.32 -22.40 -13.96
C GLN A 406 1.46 -22.43 -12.43
N ASP A 407 2.56 -21.94 -11.89
CA ASP A 407 2.82 -21.85 -10.46
C ASP A 407 1.87 -20.85 -9.82
N THR A 408 1.74 -19.66 -10.40
CA THR A 408 0.74 -18.66 -9.99
C THR A 408 -0.68 -19.21 -10.05
N THR A 409 -1.04 -19.94 -11.11
CA THR A 409 -2.35 -20.61 -11.21
C THR A 409 -2.56 -21.58 -10.04
N ARG A 410 -1.56 -22.38 -9.67
CA ARG A 410 -1.66 -23.28 -8.51
C ARG A 410 -1.73 -22.51 -7.20
N LEU A 411 -1.01 -21.41 -7.05
CA LEU A 411 -1.01 -20.56 -5.84
C LEU A 411 -2.37 -19.87 -5.62
N ILE A 412 -2.91 -19.19 -6.63
CA ILE A 412 -4.22 -18.52 -6.53
C ILE A 412 -5.33 -19.52 -6.22
N ASN A 413 -5.32 -20.70 -6.87
CA ASN A 413 -6.27 -21.78 -6.55
C ASN A 413 -6.06 -22.33 -5.12
N ARG A 414 -4.82 -22.61 -4.70
CA ARG A 414 -4.49 -23.14 -3.36
C ARG A 414 -4.92 -22.20 -2.23
N LEU A 415 -4.68 -20.89 -2.40
CA LEU A 415 -4.88 -19.90 -1.35
C LEU A 415 -6.31 -19.35 -1.33
N TYR A 416 -6.93 -19.15 -2.49
CA TYR A 416 -8.13 -18.32 -2.60
C TYR A 416 -9.37 -19.00 -3.22
N SER A 417 -9.24 -20.19 -3.83
CA SER A 417 -10.43 -20.96 -4.25
C SER A 417 -11.29 -21.31 -3.03
N THR A 418 -12.61 -21.16 -3.18
CA THR A 418 -13.60 -21.63 -2.21
C THR A 418 -14.13 -23.03 -2.52
N GLN A 419 -13.71 -23.64 -3.63
CA GLN A 419 -14.00 -25.03 -3.98
C GLN A 419 -12.77 -25.91 -3.75
N PRO A 420 -12.92 -27.14 -3.20
CA PRO A 420 -11.87 -28.15 -3.23
C PRO A 420 -11.45 -28.43 -4.69
N ALA A 421 -10.16 -28.73 -4.90
CA ALA A 421 -9.71 -29.20 -6.21
C ALA A 421 -10.49 -30.49 -6.59
N PRO A 422 -11.00 -30.63 -7.83
CA PRO A 422 -11.72 -31.83 -8.23
C PRO A 422 -10.84 -33.07 -8.08
N VAL A 423 -11.23 -33.97 -7.17
CA VAL A 423 -10.52 -35.24 -6.92
C VAL A 423 -10.66 -36.19 -8.11
N ASP A 424 -11.69 -35.99 -8.95
CA ASP A 424 -11.92 -36.80 -10.14
C ASP A 424 -12.30 -35.91 -11.34
N ARG A 425 -11.61 -36.08 -12.48
CA ARG A 425 -11.83 -35.30 -13.72
C ARG A 425 -13.04 -35.80 -14.55
N ARG A 426 -13.85 -36.70 -13.99
CA ARG A 426 -14.93 -37.41 -14.68
C ARG A 426 -16.35 -37.07 -14.23
N GLN A 427 -16.52 -36.27 -13.18
CA GLN A 427 -17.83 -35.67 -12.90
C GLN A 427 -18.03 -34.46 -13.80
N GLU A 428 -19.15 -34.44 -14.54
CA GLU A 428 -19.63 -33.21 -15.17
C GLU A 428 -19.88 -32.18 -14.06
N SER A 429 -19.20 -31.04 -14.13
CA SER A 429 -19.45 -29.93 -13.22
C SER A 429 -20.81 -29.32 -13.56
N GLU A 430 -21.81 -29.54 -12.71
CA GLU A 430 -23.10 -28.84 -12.81
C GLU A 430 -22.85 -27.33 -12.87
N ALA A 431 -23.40 -26.66 -13.89
CA ALA A 431 -23.23 -25.23 -14.07
C ALA A 431 -23.93 -24.47 -12.94
N LYS A 432 -23.15 -23.78 -12.10
CA LYS A 432 -23.66 -23.01 -10.95
C LYS A 432 -23.83 -21.54 -11.34
N SER A 433 -25.07 -21.05 -11.24
CA SER A 433 -25.35 -19.62 -11.34
C SER A 433 -24.78 -18.88 -10.14
N ARG A 434 -24.09 -17.75 -10.37
CA ARG A 434 -23.62 -16.84 -9.32
C ARG A 434 -24.28 -15.47 -9.50
N TYR A 435 -24.54 -14.81 -8.38
CA TYR A 435 -25.31 -13.57 -8.32
C TYR A 435 -24.43 -12.43 -7.79
N PHE A 436 -24.48 -11.27 -8.46
CA PHE A 436 -23.65 -10.11 -8.14
C PHE A 436 -24.51 -8.85 -8.02
N ALA A 437 -24.32 -8.09 -6.95
CA ALA A 437 -24.90 -6.77 -6.84
C ALA A 437 -23.97 -5.73 -7.49
N GLN A 438 -24.47 -5.01 -8.50
CA GLN A 438 -23.76 -3.90 -9.11
C GLN A 438 -24.08 -2.59 -8.38
N ILE A 439 -23.05 -1.86 -7.98
CA ILE A 439 -23.14 -0.53 -7.37
C ILE A 439 -22.50 0.46 -8.34
N SER A 440 -23.14 1.61 -8.52
CA SER A 440 -22.69 2.71 -9.35
C SER A 440 -23.08 4.00 -8.62
N VAL A 441 -22.11 4.82 -8.23
CA VAL A 441 -22.34 6.03 -7.42
C VAL A 441 -21.37 7.14 -7.80
N ASP A 442 -21.86 8.38 -7.88
CA ASP A 442 -21.01 9.55 -8.03
C ASP A 442 -20.47 9.96 -6.65
N ARG A 443 -19.14 10.10 -6.53
CA ARG A 443 -18.51 10.29 -5.21
C ARG A 443 -18.94 11.58 -4.50
N GLU A 444 -19.36 12.60 -5.24
CA GLU A 444 -19.84 13.88 -4.72
C GLU A 444 -21.16 13.76 -3.95
N ASP A 445 -21.98 12.79 -4.31
CA ASP A 445 -23.34 12.57 -3.82
C ASP A 445 -23.42 11.80 -2.48
N ILE A 446 -22.27 11.38 -1.95
CA ILE A 446 -22.16 10.58 -0.73
C ILE A 446 -21.16 11.17 0.27
N PRO A 447 -21.43 11.07 1.59
CA PRO A 447 -20.45 11.44 2.60
C PRO A 447 -19.23 10.52 2.53
N LYS A 448 -18.02 11.07 2.57
CA LYS A 448 -16.77 10.28 2.54
C LYS A 448 -15.93 10.53 3.80
N PRO A 449 -15.16 9.53 4.28
CA PRO A 449 -15.24 8.12 3.90
C PRO A 449 -16.50 7.45 4.48
N CYS A 450 -17.01 6.43 3.78
CA CYS A 450 -18.19 5.66 4.20
C CYS A 450 -18.14 4.19 3.76
N GLN A 451 -19.07 3.38 4.28
CA GLN A 451 -19.46 2.12 3.66
C GLN A 451 -20.82 2.27 2.99
N ILE A 452 -20.95 1.72 1.78
CA ILE A 452 -22.24 1.46 1.15
C ILE A 452 -22.58 0.00 1.44
N LYS A 453 -23.64 -0.24 2.22
CA LYS A 453 -24.08 -1.58 2.63
C LYS A 453 -25.42 -1.91 1.97
N LEU A 454 -25.52 -3.12 1.44
CA LEU A 454 -26.70 -3.68 0.80
C LEU A 454 -27.38 -4.65 1.77
N PHE A 455 -28.70 -4.55 1.87
CA PHE A 455 -29.54 -5.37 2.75
C PHE A 455 -30.67 -6.03 1.97
N HIS A 456 -31.10 -7.21 2.40
CA HIS A 456 -32.31 -7.88 1.96
C HIS A 456 -33.04 -8.41 3.19
N ASP A 457 -34.32 -8.05 3.38
CA ASP A 457 -35.09 -8.36 4.60
C ASP A 457 -34.29 -8.09 5.91
N ASP A 458 -33.72 -6.89 6.00
CA ASP A 458 -32.84 -6.40 7.08
C ASP A 458 -31.51 -7.15 7.32
N LYS A 459 -31.17 -8.17 6.53
CA LYS A 459 -29.86 -8.84 6.58
C LYS A 459 -28.88 -8.18 5.62
N GLU A 460 -27.68 -7.86 6.09
CA GLU A 460 -26.60 -7.37 5.21
C GLU A 460 -26.15 -8.48 4.27
N ILE A 461 -26.21 -8.24 2.96
CA ILE A 461 -25.86 -9.22 1.91
C ILE A 461 -24.51 -8.93 1.25
N ALA A 462 -24.10 -7.66 1.22
CA ALA A 462 -22.80 -7.20 0.72
C ALA A 462 -22.54 -5.75 1.18
N GLY A 463 -21.29 -5.30 1.11
CA GLY A 463 -20.97 -3.89 1.33
C GLY A 463 -19.55 -3.51 0.92
N VAL A 464 -19.37 -2.28 0.45
CA VAL A 464 -18.12 -1.74 -0.11
C VAL A 464 -17.70 -0.47 0.61
N VAL A 465 -16.39 -0.26 0.76
CA VAL A 465 -15.82 0.97 1.33
C VAL A 465 -15.56 2.00 0.24
N VAL A 466 -15.97 3.24 0.50
CA VAL A 466 -15.61 4.43 -0.26
C VAL A 466 -14.63 5.25 0.59
N MET A 467 -13.39 5.36 0.12
CA MET A 467 -12.35 6.16 0.80
C MET A 467 -12.59 7.67 0.65
N GLY A 468 -11.80 8.47 1.36
CA GLY A 468 -11.86 9.94 1.27
C GLY A 468 -11.47 10.50 -0.11
N GLN A 469 -10.68 9.74 -0.89
CA GLN A 469 -10.23 10.10 -2.23
C GLN A 469 -10.53 8.96 -3.24
N PRO A 470 -10.77 9.27 -4.53
CA PRO A 470 -10.97 10.63 -5.09
C PRO A 470 -12.16 11.38 -4.47
N ALA A 471 -12.07 12.70 -4.46
CA ALA A 471 -13.16 13.54 -3.96
C ALA A 471 -14.41 13.49 -4.87
N VAL A 472 -14.20 13.32 -6.17
CA VAL A 472 -15.18 13.48 -7.26
C VAL A 472 -15.20 12.29 -8.21
N GLY A 473 -16.18 12.27 -9.10
CA GLY A 473 -16.27 11.29 -10.19
C GLY A 473 -16.80 9.91 -9.77
N LYS A 474 -17.20 9.12 -10.78
CA LYS A 474 -17.97 7.89 -10.62
C LYS A 474 -17.17 6.73 -10.03
N MET A 475 -17.77 6.00 -9.09
CA MET A 475 -17.30 4.73 -8.55
C MET A 475 -18.27 3.62 -8.97
N SER A 476 -17.71 2.48 -9.38
CA SER A 476 -18.47 1.25 -9.63
C SER A 476 -17.92 0.11 -8.76
N ALA A 477 -18.76 -0.89 -8.49
CA ALA A 477 -18.35 -2.15 -7.87
C ALA A 477 -19.32 -3.29 -8.26
N GLY A 478 -18.81 -4.50 -8.44
CA GLY A 478 -19.61 -5.72 -8.54
C GLY A 478 -19.34 -6.65 -7.36
N LEU A 479 -20.29 -6.78 -6.45
CA LEU A 479 -20.11 -7.52 -5.20
C LEU A 479 -20.75 -8.92 -5.28
N PRO A 480 -19.99 -10.01 -5.09
CA PRO A 480 -20.55 -11.37 -5.04
C PRO A 480 -21.52 -11.55 -3.86
N LEU A 481 -22.66 -12.19 -4.12
CA LEU A 481 -23.69 -12.50 -3.12
C LEU A 481 -23.61 -13.96 -2.62
N ASP A 482 -22.55 -14.70 -2.93
CA ASP A 482 -22.42 -16.14 -2.62
C ASP A 482 -22.69 -16.48 -1.14
N ARG A 483 -22.19 -15.67 -0.19
CA ARG A 483 -22.39 -15.88 1.26
C ARG A 483 -23.87 -15.74 1.65
N PHE A 484 -24.59 -14.81 1.03
CA PHE A 484 -26.03 -14.68 1.18
C PHE A 484 -26.76 -15.85 0.53
N MET A 485 -26.44 -16.19 -0.72
CA MET A 485 -27.10 -17.30 -1.43
C MET A 485 -26.97 -18.64 -0.71
N GLN A 486 -25.78 -18.95 -0.16
CA GLN A 486 -25.51 -20.16 0.65
C GLN A 486 -26.32 -20.25 1.95
N THR A 487 -26.75 -19.12 2.51
CA THR A 487 -27.52 -19.05 3.78
C THR A 487 -29.00 -18.73 3.55
N SER A 488 -29.37 -18.35 2.33
CA SER A 488 -30.74 -18.14 1.88
C SER A 488 -31.48 -19.45 1.64
N LYS A 489 -32.81 -19.40 1.59
CA LYS A 489 -33.65 -20.50 1.06
C LYS A 489 -33.87 -20.39 -0.46
N MET A 490 -33.11 -19.54 -1.15
CA MET A 490 -33.29 -19.23 -2.56
C MET A 490 -32.57 -20.21 -3.50
N SER A 491 -31.84 -21.19 -2.95
CA SER A 491 -31.10 -22.20 -3.74
C SER A 491 -31.99 -23.15 -4.56
N THR A 492 -33.30 -23.20 -4.28
CA THR A 492 -34.29 -23.98 -5.01
C THR A 492 -35.19 -23.14 -5.93
N MET A 493 -35.02 -21.81 -5.93
CA MET A 493 -35.79 -20.90 -6.79
C MET A 493 -35.20 -20.87 -8.19
N ASP A 494 -36.02 -20.55 -9.19
CA ASP A 494 -35.49 -20.24 -10.52
C ASP A 494 -34.76 -18.88 -10.54
N HIS A 495 -33.98 -18.68 -11.59
CA HIS A 495 -33.12 -17.50 -11.76
C HIS A 495 -33.88 -16.15 -11.71
N ASP A 496 -35.08 -16.11 -12.30
CA ASP A 496 -35.90 -14.91 -12.37
C ASP A 496 -36.61 -14.67 -11.04
N GLU A 497 -36.98 -15.73 -10.31
CA GLU A 497 -37.50 -15.67 -8.96
C GLU A 497 -36.46 -15.16 -7.95
N VAL A 498 -35.22 -15.67 -7.97
CA VAL A 498 -34.11 -15.13 -7.15
C VAL A 498 -33.91 -13.65 -7.42
N THR A 499 -33.81 -13.27 -8.70
CA THR A 499 -33.58 -11.88 -9.12
C THR A 499 -34.70 -10.95 -8.67
N ARG A 500 -35.97 -11.34 -8.88
CA ARG A 500 -37.14 -10.58 -8.42
C ARG A 500 -37.20 -10.47 -6.91
N SER A 501 -36.90 -11.54 -6.18
CA SER A 501 -36.92 -11.57 -4.71
C SER A 501 -35.86 -10.64 -4.11
N ILE A 502 -34.61 -10.70 -4.60
CA ILE A 502 -33.56 -9.80 -4.13
C ILE A 502 -33.91 -8.35 -4.45
N ALA A 503 -34.33 -8.05 -5.69
CA ALA A 503 -34.66 -6.70 -6.11
C ALA A 503 -35.85 -6.09 -5.34
N SER A 504 -36.86 -6.88 -4.96
CA SER A 504 -38.07 -6.37 -4.29
C SER A 504 -37.86 -5.97 -2.83
N SER A 505 -36.82 -6.49 -2.17
CA SER A 505 -36.48 -6.18 -0.77
C SER A 505 -35.05 -5.61 -0.60
N LEU A 506 -34.41 -5.18 -1.69
CA LEU A 506 -33.08 -4.58 -1.62
C LEU A 506 -33.15 -3.18 -0.96
N ASN A 507 -32.39 -3.00 0.12
CA ASN A 507 -32.25 -1.72 0.81
C ASN A 507 -30.77 -1.31 0.88
N VAL A 508 -30.47 -0.02 0.67
CA VAL A 508 -29.11 0.52 0.67
C VAL A 508 -28.94 1.48 1.85
N LYS A 509 -27.97 1.21 2.73
CA LYS A 509 -27.62 2.07 3.88
C LYS A 509 -26.20 2.60 3.72
N ILE A 510 -26.01 3.90 3.94
CA ILE A 510 -24.69 4.54 3.96
C ILE A 510 -24.26 4.75 5.42
N VAL A 511 -23.07 4.26 5.77
CA VAL A 511 -22.52 4.31 7.14
C VAL A 511 -21.20 5.09 7.14
N LYS A 512 -21.12 6.16 7.95
CA LYS A 512 -19.92 7.01 8.04
C LYS A 512 -18.93 6.50 9.10
N ALA A 513 -17.63 6.72 8.90
CA ALA A 513 -16.61 6.29 9.87
C ALA A 513 -16.74 6.98 11.24
N SER A 514 -16.98 8.30 11.27
CA SER A 514 -17.01 9.11 12.50
C SER A 514 -18.35 9.06 13.26
N SER A 515 -19.31 8.27 12.81
CA SER A 515 -20.62 8.13 13.47
C SER A 515 -21.34 6.87 12.98
N LEU A 516 -21.74 5.99 13.91
CA LEU A 516 -22.63 4.85 13.64
C LEU A 516 -24.07 5.27 13.22
N ASN A 517 -24.28 6.55 12.90
CA ASN A 517 -25.52 7.08 12.36
C ASN A 517 -25.69 6.66 10.90
N THR A 518 -26.75 5.91 10.62
CA THR A 518 -27.20 5.57 9.27
C THR A 518 -27.86 6.76 8.61
N LEU A 519 -27.45 7.10 7.38
CA LEU A 519 -28.20 8.02 6.53
C LEU A 519 -29.05 7.22 5.53
N PRO A 520 -30.37 7.49 5.40
CA PRO A 520 -31.18 6.88 4.37
C PRO A 520 -30.75 7.40 2.98
N ALA A 521 -30.53 6.49 2.04
CA ALA A 521 -30.11 6.83 0.69
C ALA A 521 -31.22 7.49 -0.13
N LYS A 522 -30.86 8.41 -1.04
CA LYS A 522 -31.75 8.98 -2.07
C LYS A 522 -31.32 8.53 -3.48
N TRP A 523 -30.91 7.28 -3.62
CA TRP A 523 -30.24 6.78 -4.83
C TRP A 523 -30.94 5.56 -5.42
N GLN A 524 -30.98 5.47 -6.74
CA GLN A 524 -31.52 4.30 -7.46
C GLN A 524 -30.40 3.29 -7.72
N LEU A 525 -30.64 2.03 -7.39
CA LEU A 525 -29.85 0.93 -7.93
C LEU A 525 -30.14 0.83 -9.44
N THR A 526 -29.11 0.88 -10.27
CA THR A 526 -29.28 0.91 -11.74
C THR A 526 -29.59 -0.46 -12.35
N SER A 527 -29.11 -1.55 -11.74
CA SER A 527 -29.21 -2.90 -12.28
C SER A 527 -28.90 -3.96 -11.22
N PHE A 528 -29.59 -5.10 -11.31
CA PHE A 528 -29.14 -6.37 -10.73
C PHE A 528 -28.69 -7.27 -11.89
N SER A 529 -27.56 -7.97 -11.74
CA SER A 529 -26.99 -8.80 -12.79
C SER A 529 -26.60 -10.17 -12.27
N SER A 530 -26.86 -11.18 -13.08
CA SER A 530 -26.65 -12.59 -12.77
C SER A 530 -25.89 -13.23 -13.93
N GLU A 531 -24.94 -14.11 -13.60
CA GLU A 531 -24.12 -14.78 -14.61
C GLU A 531 -24.12 -16.29 -14.37
N ALA A 532 -24.37 -17.05 -15.42
CA ALA A 532 -24.19 -18.49 -15.44
C ALA A 532 -22.71 -18.81 -15.66
N GLY A 533 -22.00 -19.18 -14.60
CA GLY A 533 -20.61 -19.66 -14.70
C GLY A 533 -20.55 -21.10 -15.19
N ARG A 534 -19.47 -21.41 -15.92
CA ARG A 534 -18.95 -22.79 -16.09
C ARG A 534 -17.67 -22.91 -15.28
#